data_AF-A0A938K0L0-F1
#
_entry.id   AF-A0A938K0L0-F1
#
_cell.length_a   1.000
_cell.length_b   1.000
_cell.length_c   1.000
_cell.angle_alpha   90.00
_cell.angle_beta   90.00
_cell.angle_gamma   90.00
#
_symmetry.space_group_name_H-M   'P 1'
#
loop_
_entity.id
_entity.type
_entity.pdbx_description
1 polymer ?
#
loop_
_entity_poly.entity_id
_entity_poly.type
_entity_poly.pdbx_seq_one_letter_code
_entity_poly.pdbx_strand_id
1 'polypeptide(L)'
;RQDHNGFSHQDPGFLDIVVNKKAEVVRVYLPPDANTLLSVADHCLRSRNYVNVIVAGKQPAPQWLDIESAVRHSTAGAGIWTWASNDQGGEPDVVMACCGDIPTLETLAAVDLLRRNLPELRVRVVNVVNLMSLQPPGEHPHGLADREFDSLFTRDKPIVFAFHGYPWLIHRLTYRRTNHHNLHVRGYKEEGTTTTPFDMTVLNDLDRYHLAGDALDRVPRFHDRAAHLKQHLRDQLIRHKQHIARYGEDMPEIREWTWSSL
;
A
#
# COMPACT_ATOMS: atom_id res chain seq x y z
N ARG A 1 13.68 -3.57 3.06
CA ARG A 1 14.68 -2.76 3.79
C ARG A 1 16.04 -3.46 3.70
N GLN A 2 17.06 -2.77 3.17
CA GLN A 2 18.40 -3.29 2.87
C GLN A 2 19.47 -2.35 3.45
N ASP A 3 19.43 -2.19 4.77
CA ASP A 3 20.04 -1.06 5.48
C ASP A 3 21.58 -1.03 5.38
N HIS A 4 22.22 -2.19 5.14
CA HIS A 4 23.68 -2.30 5.05
C HIS A 4 24.22 -2.45 3.61
N ASN A 5 23.35 -2.61 2.62
CA ASN A 5 23.76 -3.08 1.29
C ASN A 5 23.47 -2.09 0.14
N GLY A 6 22.61 -1.09 0.38
CA GLY A 6 22.33 -0.01 -0.57
C GLY A 6 21.67 -0.47 -1.88
N PHE A 7 21.88 0.30 -2.95
CA PHE A 7 21.14 0.20 -4.22
C PHE A 7 21.22 -1.17 -4.92
N SER A 8 22.38 -1.82 -4.91
CA SER A 8 22.60 -3.12 -5.60
C SER A 8 21.70 -4.26 -5.10
N HIS A 9 21.04 -4.10 -3.96
CA HIS A 9 20.15 -5.10 -3.35
C HIS A 9 18.67 -4.70 -3.43
N GLN A 10 18.35 -3.68 -4.22
CA GLN A 10 17.02 -3.09 -4.33
C GLN A 10 16.47 -3.34 -5.72
N ASP A 11 15.87 -4.52 -5.92
CA ASP A 11 15.10 -4.83 -7.12
C ASP A 11 13.92 -5.75 -6.75
N PRO A 12 12.68 -5.22 -6.67
CA PRO A 12 11.48 -6.01 -6.43
C PRO A 12 10.92 -6.67 -7.71
N GLY A 13 11.64 -6.61 -8.84
CA GLY A 13 11.22 -7.05 -10.17
C GLY A 13 11.01 -8.54 -10.35
N PHE A 14 11.34 -9.35 -9.34
CA PHE A 14 10.95 -10.76 -9.34
C PHE A 14 9.43 -10.92 -9.51
N LEU A 15 8.64 -9.99 -8.97
CA LEU A 15 7.19 -9.97 -9.14
C LEU A 15 6.79 -9.89 -10.64
N ASP A 16 7.41 -9.00 -11.40
CA ASP A 16 7.17 -8.83 -12.84
C ASP A 16 7.54 -10.09 -13.65
N ILE A 17 8.52 -10.87 -13.19
CA ILE A 17 8.93 -12.12 -13.83
C ILE A 17 7.91 -13.25 -13.60
N VAL A 18 7.45 -13.41 -12.36
CA VAL A 18 6.59 -14.55 -11.98
C VAL A 18 5.16 -14.38 -12.46
N VAL A 19 4.62 -13.16 -12.46
CA VAL A 19 3.25 -12.87 -12.93
C VAL A 19 3.04 -13.11 -14.44
N ASN A 20 4.13 -13.28 -15.21
CA ASN A 20 4.08 -13.67 -16.62
C ASN A 20 3.83 -15.16 -16.85
N LYS A 21 3.91 -16.00 -15.80
CA LYS A 21 3.67 -17.45 -15.92
C LYS A 21 2.17 -17.73 -15.94
N LYS A 22 1.81 -18.98 -16.26
CA LYS A 22 0.40 -19.40 -16.33
C LYS A 22 -0.33 -19.08 -15.02
N ALA A 23 -1.48 -18.42 -15.15
CA ALA A 23 -2.30 -17.97 -14.03
C ALA A 23 -2.71 -19.11 -13.08
N GLU A 24 -2.80 -20.34 -13.58
CA GLU A 24 -3.11 -21.50 -12.74
C GLU A 24 -1.98 -21.90 -11.77
N VAL A 25 -0.72 -21.50 -12.05
CA VAL A 25 0.47 -21.98 -11.34
C VAL A 25 1.02 -20.97 -10.32
N VAL A 26 1.03 -19.67 -10.63
CA VAL A 26 1.70 -18.68 -9.76
C VAL A 26 0.73 -18.02 -8.79
N ARG A 27 1.15 -17.90 -7.53
CA ARG A 27 0.46 -17.11 -6.50
C ARG A 27 1.43 -16.11 -5.90
N VAL A 28 0.98 -14.88 -5.66
CA VAL A 28 1.80 -13.80 -5.13
C VAL A 28 1.09 -13.17 -3.94
N TYR A 29 1.74 -13.21 -2.79
CA TYR A 29 1.21 -12.73 -1.51
C TYR A 29 2.14 -11.70 -0.88
N LEU A 30 1.57 -10.60 -0.40
CA LEU A 30 2.27 -9.51 0.26
C LEU A 30 1.63 -9.22 1.63
N PRO A 31 1.83 -10.11 2.62
CA PRO A 31 1.26 -9.92 3.96
C PRO A 31 1.79 -8.63 4.61
N PRO A 32 0.91 -7.78 5.19
CA PRO A 32 1.33 -6.53 5.81
C PRO A 32 1.86 -6.70 7.25
N ASP A 33 1.67 -7.89 7.85
CA ASP A 33 2.06 -8.19 9.23
C ASP A 33 2.30 -9.69 9.47
N ALA A 34 2.66 -10.07 10.71
CA ALA A 34 3.04 -11.44 11.05
C ALA A 34 1.84 -12.40 11.03
N ASN A 35 0.67 -12.01 11.53
CA ASN A 35 -0.50 -12.90 11.50
C ASN A 35 -1.00 -13.17 10.08
N THR A 36 -0.94 -12.17 9.19
CA THR A 36 -1.25 -12.38 7.77
C THR A 36 -0.21 -13.29 7.12
N LEU A 37 1.07 -13.11 7.46
CA LEU A 37 2.13 -14.01 6.99
C LEU A 37 1.90 -15.45 7.44
N LEU A 38 1.51 -15.69 8.69
CA LEU A 38 1.20 -17.03 9.20
C LEU A 38 0.04 -17.67 8.44
N SER A 39 -1.05 -16.92 8.22
CA SER A 39 -2.20 -17.39 7.44
C SER A 39 -1.82 -17.74 5.99
N VAL A 40 -1.08 -16.87 5.31
CA VAL A 40 -0.56 -17.10 3.96
C VAL A 40 0.37 -18.31 3.91
N ALA A 41 1.27 -18.46 4.89
CA ALA A 41 2.22 -19.57 4.95
C ALA A 41 1.51 -20.91 5.13
N ASP A 42 0.51 -21.01 6.02
CA ASP A 42 -0.30 -22.23 6.18
C ASP A 42 -0.98 -22.63 4.87
N HIS A 43 -1.58 -21.66 4.16
CA HIS A 43 -2.15 -21.89 2.83
C HIS A 43 -1.10 -22.41 1.84
N CYS A 44 0.05 -21.74 1.76
CA CYS A 44 1.11 -22.09 0.80
C CYS A 44 1.66 -23.51 1.04
N LEU A 45 1.87 -23.91 2.30
CA LEU A 45 2.39 -25.25 2.65
C LEU A 45 1.39 -26.38 2.34
N ARG A 46 0.09 -26.09 2.35
CA ARG A 46 -0.98 -27.04 1.98
C ARG A 46 -1.26 -27.09 0.49
N SER A 47 -0.90 -26.03 -0.25
CA SER A 47 -1.11 -25.98 -1.69
C SER A 47 -0.27 -27.02 -2.44
N ARG A 48 -0.68 -27.35 -3.66
CA ARG A 48 0.01 -28.30 -4.55
C ARG A 48 0.08 -27.71 -5.94
N ASN A 49 1.16 -28.01 -6.67
CA ASN A 49 1.39 -27.57 -8.05
C ASN A 49 1.41 -26.05 -8.24
N TYR A 50 1.66 -25.29 -7.17
CA TYR A 50 1.82 -23.84 -7.23
C TYR A 50 3.28 -23.43 -7.04
N VAL A 51 3.65 -22.31 -7.65
CA VAL A 51 4.79 -21.50 -7.24
C VAL A 51 4.23 -20.36 -6.40
N ASN A 52 4.41 -20.44 -5.09
CA ASN A 52 3.97 -19.40 -4.15
C ASN A 52 5.12 -18.43 -3.88
N VAL A 53 4.88 -17.15 -4.16
CA VAL A 53 5.80 -16.05 -3.83
C VAL A 53 5.21 -15.27 -2.67
N ILE A 54 5.94 -15.24 -1.55
CA ILE A 54 5.57 -14.48 -0.36
C ILE A 54 6.61 -13.38 -0.18
N VAL A 55 6.17 -12.13 -0.22
CA VAL A 55 7.00 -10.96 0.07
C VAL A 55 6.73 -10.54 1.51
N ALA A 56 7.71 -10.73 2.38
CA ALA A 56 7.59 -10.40 3.80
C ALA A 56 8.81 -9.61 4.30
N GLY A 57 8.54 -8.59 5.11
CA GLY A 57 9.57 -7.88 5.85
C GLY A 57 10.18 -8.73 6.96
N LYS A 58 11.43 -8.42 7.29
CA LYS A 58 12.15 -9.01 8.43
C LYS A 58 12.48 -8.03 9.55
N GLN A 59 12.26 -6.74 9.30
CA GLN A 59 12.52 -5.68 10.27
C GLN A 59 11.35 -5.58 11.25
N PRO A 60 11.56 -5.07 12.48
CA PRO A 60 10.47 -4.72 13.38
C PRO A 60 9.45 -3.82 12.66
N ALA A 61 8.19 -4.21 12.71
CA ALA A 61 7.07 -3.54 12.05
C ALA A 61 5.80 -3.69 12.92
N PRO A 62 4.80 -2.82 12.73
CA PRO A 62 3.54 -2.95 13.46
C PRO A 62 2.80 -4.24 13.12
N GLN A 63 1.99 -4.69 14.09
CA GLN A 63 1.04 -5.78 13.92
C GLN A 63 -0.36 -5.18 13.78
N TRP A 64 -1.05 -5.45 12.68
CA TRP A 64 -2.31 -4.77 12.32
C TRP A 64 -3.54 -5.58 12.68
N LEU A 65 -3.48 -6.89 12.41
CA LEU A 65 -4.61 -7.79 12.56
C LEU A 65 -4.33 -8.83 13.65
N ASP A 66 -5.34 -9.14 14.46
CA ASP A 66 -5.37 -10.39 15.20
C ASP A 66 -5.42 -11.60 14.24
N ILE A 67 -5.13 -12.80 14.73
CA ILE A 67 -5.02 -13.98 13.87
C ILE A 67 -6.34 -14.34 13.17
N GLU A 68 -7.49 -14.13 13.81
CA GLU A 68 -8.79 -14.44 13.20
C GLU A 68 -9.13 -13.48 12.04
N SER A 69 -8.87 -12.19 12.27
CA SER A 69 -9.00 -11.13 11.28
C SER A 69 -8.04 -11.35 10.12
N ALA A 70 -6.79 -11.75 10.39
CA ALA A 70 -5.80 -12.08 9.38
C ALA A 70 -6.21 -13.28 8.51
N VAL A 71 -6.79 -14.33 9.11
CA VAL A 71 -7.30 -15.50 8.37
C VAL A 71 -8.45 -15.09 7.43
N ARG A 72 -9.43 -14.33 7.94
CA ARG A 72 -10.54 -13.83 7.11
C ARG A 72 -10.05 -12.96 5.95
N HIS A 73 -9.15 -12.00 6.25
CA HIS A 73 -8.62 -11.06 5.26
C HIS A 73 -7.75 -11.75 4.20
N SER A 74 -6.89 -12.68 4.61
CA SER A 74 -6.05 -13.46 3.69
C SER A 74 -6.87 -14.36 2.77
N THR A 75 -7.97 -14.92 3.29
CA THR A 75 -8.90 -15.77 2.52
C THR A 75 -9.61 -14.95 1.44
N ALA A 76 -10.04 -13.74 1.77
CA ALA A 76 -10.62 -12.80 0.79
C ALA A 76 -9.57 -12.28 -0.21
N GLY A 77 -8.30 -12.20 0.19
CA GLY A 77 -7.18 -11.76 -0.64
C GLY A 77 -7.05 -10.23 -0.74
N ALA A 78 -8.16 -9.49 -0.63
CA ALA A 78 -8.19 -8.04 -0.45
C ALA A 78 -9.44 -7.65 0.36
N GLY A 79 -9.41 -6.51 1.04
CA GLY A 79 -10.53 -6.10 1.87
C GLY A 79 -10.42 -4.68 2.43
N ILE A 80 -11.56 -4.14 2.85
CA ILE A 80 -11.66 -2.84 3.52
C ILE A 80 -11.25 -2.99 4.98
N TRP A 81 -10.34 -2.14 5.44
CA TRP A 81 -10.02 -2.01 6.86
C TRP A 81 -10.94 -0.98 7.49
N THR A 82 -12.04 -1.47 8.07
CA THR A 82 -13.13 -0.63 8.60
C THR A 82 -12.68 0.30 9.72
N TRP A 83 -11.72 -0.11 10.55
CA TRP A 83 -11.15 0.71 11.62
C TRP A 83 -10.23 1.85 11.11
N ALA A 84 -9.67 1.68 9.90
CA ALA A 84 -8.86 2.71 9.25
C ALA A 84 -9.70 3.62 8.33
N SER A 85 -10.94 3.23 8.02
CA SER A 85 -11.86 3.93 7.12
C SER A 85 -12.88 4.79 7.89
N ASN A 86 -13.35 5.87 7.27
CA ASN A 86 -14.40 6.75 7.82
C ASN A 86 -15.51 7.07 6.80
N ASP A 87 -15.66 6.25 5.76
CA ASP A 87 -16.67 6.38 4.72
C ASP A 87 -17.96 5.61 5.01
N GLN A 88 -18.18 5.13 6.25
CA GLN A 88 -19.39 4.38 6.60
C GLN A 88 -20.65 5.23 6.31
N GLY A 89 -21.63 4.63 5.63
CA GLY A 89 -22.89 5.29 5.27
C GLY A 89 -22.84 6.14 3.99
N GLY A 90 -21.76 6.07 3.20
CA GLY A 90 -21.69 6.70 1.88
C GLY A 90 -20.53 6.19 1.03
N GLU A 91 -20.25 6.89 -0.07
CA GLU A 91 -19.04 6.66 -0.85
C GLU A 91 -17.86 7.44 -0.26
N PRO A 92 -16.62 6.92 -0.38
CA PRO A 92 -15.43 7.67 -0.02
C PRO A 92 -15.19 8.80 -1.03
N ASP A 93 -14.44 9.82 -0.62
CA ASP A 93 -13.86 10.79 -1.53
C ASP A 93 -12.60 10.24 -2.21
N VAL A 94 -11.89 9.34 -1.53
CA VAL A 94 -10.67 8.68 -2.02
C VAL A 94 -10.52 7.28 -1.41
N VAL A 95 -10.05 6.34 -2.21
CA VAL A 95 -9.58 5.03 -1.75
C VAL A 95 -8.07 5.08 -1.55
N MET A 96 -7.61 4.80 -0.34
CA MET A 96 -6.20 4.61 0.00
C MET A 96 -5.92 3.10 0.04
N ALA A 97 -5.33 2.59 -1.04
CA ALA A 97 -5.03 1.18 -1.22
C ALA A 97 -3.56 0.87 -0.91
N CYS A 98 -3.28 -0.30 -0.35
CA CYS A 98 -1.91 -0.72 -0.04
C CYS A 98 -1.69 -2.22 -0.24
N CYS A 99 -0.46 -2.58 -0.63
CA CYS A 99 -0.06 -3.97 -0.83
C CYS A 99 1.43 -4.15 -0.50
N GLY A 100 1.70 -4.87 0.60
CA GLY A 100 3.02 -4.98 1.23
C GLY A 100 3.08 -4.32 2.60
N ASP A 101 4.03 -4.75 3.42
CA ASP A 101 4.26 -4.28 4.79
C ASP A 101 4.57 -2.77 4.88
N ILE A 102 5.62 -2.30 4.21
CA ILE A 102 6.01 -0.88 4.19
C ILE A 102 4.96 0.00 3.50
N PRO A 103 4.41 -0.37 2.33
CA PRO A 103 3.30 0.36 1.74
C PRO A 103 2.08 0.49 2.67
N THR A 104 1.77 -0.55 3.46
CA THR A 104 0.66 -0.51 4.42
C THR A 104 0.94 0.48 5.55
N LEU A 105 2.16 0.45 6.12
CA LEU A 105 2.59 1.41 7.15
C LEU A 105 2.42 2.85 6.67
N GLU A 106 2.99 3.19 5.52
CA GLU A 106 2.98 4.56 5.00
C GLU A 106 1.58 5.01 4.56
N THR A 107 0.75 4.09 4.05
CA THR A 107 -0.65 4.38 3.73
C THR A 107 -1.44 4.73 4.98
N LEU A 108 -1.30 3.95 6.06
CA LEU A 108 -2.00 4.24 7.31
C LEU A 108 -1.50 5.55 7.93
N ALA A 109 -0.19 5.79 7.95
CA ALA A 109 0.32 7.06 8.42
C ALA A 109 -0.18 8.26 7.59
N ALA A 110 -0.32 8.10 6.27
CA ALA A 110 -0.94 9.12 5.41
C ALA A 110 -2.41 9.35 5.76
N VAL A 111 -3.17 8.27 5.98
CA VAL A 111 -4.59 8.33 6.39
C VAL A 111 -4.75 9.05 7.73
N ASP A 112 -3.88 8.75 8.71
CA ASP A 112 -3.87 9.41 10.02
C ASP A 112 -3.57 10.91 9.89
N LEU A 113 -2.57 11.29 9.09
CA LEU A 113 -2.28 12.69 8.77
C LEU A 113 -3.49 13.40 8.12
N LEU A 114 -4.11 12.77 7.12
CA LEU A 114 -5.27 13.33 6.43
C LEU A 114 -6.46 13.51 7.38
N ARG A 115 -6.75 12.51 8.22
CA ARG A 115 -7.88 12.58 9.17
C ARG A 115 -7.70 13.67 10.23
N ARG A 116 -6.47 13.90 10.69
CA ARG A 116 -6.17 14.97 11.68
C ARG A 116 -6.32 16.37 11.08
N ASN A 117 -5.98 16.54 9.81
CA ASN A 117 -5.93 17.86 9.17
C ASN A 117 -7.19 18.19 8.33
N LEU A 118 -7.93 17.17 7.86
CA LEU A 118 -9.14 17.27 7.05
C LEU A 118 -10.17 16.23 7.51
N PRO A 119 -10.78 16.40 8.69
CA PRO A 119 -11.71 15.42 9.25
C PRO A 119 -12.95 15.18 8.38
N GLU A 120 -13.29 16.12 7.48
CA GLU A 120 -14.40 15.96 6.55
C GLU A 120 -14.10 15.02 5.37
N LEU A 121 -12.82 14.72 5.08
CA LEU A 121 -12.40 13.82 4.01
C LEU A 121 -12.81 12.38 4.34
N ARG A 122 -13.63 11.78 3.49
CA ARG A 122 -14.02 10.37 3.59
C ARG A 122 -12.99 9.51 2.88
N VAL A 123 -12.29 8.70 3.65
CA VAL A 123 -11.24 7.80 3.19
C VAL A 123 -11.70 6.37 3.43
N ARG A 124 -11.56 5.55 2.37
CA ARG A 124 -11.64 4.11 2.46
C ARG A 124 -10.25 3.53 2.38
N VAL A 125 -9.88 2.69 3.34
CA VAL A 125 -8.60 1.97 3.32
C VAL A 125 -8.82 0.56 2.82
N VAL A 126 -8.12 0.18 1.74
CA VAL A 126 -8.16 -1.17 1.17
C VAL A 126 -6.77 -1.79 1.27
N ASN A 127 -6.66 -2.93 1.94
CA ASN A 127 -5.42 -3.70 1.96
C ASN A 127 -5.54 -4.90 1.03
N VAL A 128 -4.49 -5.15 0.25
CA VAL A 128 -4.39 -6.27 -0.70
C VAL A 128 -3.27 -7.19 -0.26
N VAL A 129 -3.61 -8.45 0.03
CA VAL A 129 -2.67 -9.51 0.40
C VAL A 129 -2.34 -10.37 -0.81
N ASN A 130 -3.35 -10.86 -1.54
CA ASN A 130 -3.17 -11.65 -2.75
C ASN A 130 -3.16 -10.74 -3.97
N LEU A 131 -1.99 -10.50 -4.55
CA LEU A 131 -1.82 -9.57 -5.68
C LEU A 131 -2.67 -9.99 -6.89
N MET A 132 -2.83 -11.30 -7.10
CA MET A 132 -3.56 -11.85 -8.25
C MET A 132 -5.09 -11.68 -8.15
N SER A 133 -5.59 -11.28 -6.98
CA SER A 133 -7.01 -10.92 -6.78
C SER A 133 -7.42 -9.67 -7.57
N LEU A 134 -6.46 -8.82 -7.94
CA LEU A 134 -6.70 -7.60 -8.71
C LEU A 134 -7.12 -7.89 -10.16
N GLN A 135 -6.75 -9.03 -10.73
CA GLN A 135 -7.16 -9.43 -12.08
C GLN A 135 -8.61 -9.93 -12.09
N PRO A 136 -9.37 -9.77 -13.19
CA PRO A 136 -10.70 -10.36 -13.31
C PRO A 136 -10.64 -11.89 -13.36
N PRO A 137 -11.73 -12.61 -13.04
CA PRO A 137 -11.72 -14.08 -12.96
C PRO A 137 -11.38 -14.76 -14.30
N GLY A 138 -11.66 -14.08 -15.42
CA GLY A 138 -11.30 -14.56 -16.76
C GLY A 138 -9.80 -14.51 -17.08
N GLU A 139 -9.01 -13.77 -16.31
CA GLU A 139 -7.55 -13.68 -16.48
C GLU A 139 -6.80 -14.49 -15.41
N HIS A 140 -7.36 -14.60 -14.19
CA HIS A 140 -6.76 -15.38 -13.10
C HIS A 140 -7.82 -16.12 -12.27
N PRO A 141 -7.60 -17.40 -11.89
CA PRO A 141 -8.60 -18.19 -11.16
C PRO A 141 -8.91 -17.68 -9.75
N HIS A 142 -8.01 -16.89 -9.16
CA HIS A 142 -8.23 -16.21 -7.87
C HIS A 142 -8.62 -14.73 -8.03
N GLY A 143 -8.95 -14.31 -9.25
CA GLY A 143 -9.34 -12.94 -9.54
C GLY A 143 -10.69 -12.59 -8.91
N LEU A 144 -10.82 -11.38 -8.36
CA LEU A 144 -12.09 -10.89 -7.83
C LEU A 144 -13.10 -10.68 -8.97
N ALA A 145 -14.37 -10.98 -8.71
CA ALA A 145 -15.43 -10.61 -9.65
C ALA A 145 -15.46 -9.07 -9.80
N ASP A 146 -15.85 -8.56 -10.98
CA ASP A 146 -15.84 -7.11 -11.23
C ASP A 146 -16.68 -6.31 -10.23
N ARG A 147 -17.82 -6.87 -9.81
CA ARG A 147 -18.67 -6.25 -8.77
C ARG A 147 -17.98 -6.17 -7.41
N GLU A 148 -17.19 -7.18 -7.05
CA GLU A 148 -16.44 -7.20 -5.79
C GLU A 148 -15.29 -6.19 -5.85
N PHE A 149 -14.56 -6.15 -6.98
CA PHE A 149 -13.54 -5.13 -7.22
C PHE A 149 -14.13 -3.72 -7.10
N ASP A 150 -15.23 -3.45 -7.78
CA ASP A 150 -15.93 -2.15 -7.74
C ASP A 150 -16.43 -1.82 -6.33
N SER A 151 -16.83 -2.82 -5.53
CA SER A 151 -17.24 -2.59 -4.14
C SER A 151 -16.09 -2.16 -3.23
N LEU A 152 -14.85 -2.59 -3.53
CA LEU A 152 -13.65 -2.21 -2.79
C LEU A 152 -13.10 -0.87 -3.27
N PHE A 153 -12.89 -0.76 -4.59
CA PHE A 153 -12.15 0.33 -5.23
C PHE A 153 -13.05 1.43 -5.82
N THR A 154 -14.36 1.32 -5.64
CA THR A 154 -15.39 2.18 -6.24
C THR A 154 -15.41 2.12 -7.76
N ARG A 155 -16.40 2.77 -8.38
CA ARG A 155 -16.54 2.81 -9.84
C ARG A 155 -15.94 4.07 -10.47
N ASP A 156 -15.78 5.13 -9.67
CA ASP A 156 -15.50 6.47 -10.16
C ASP A 156 -14.67 7.35 -9.20
N LYS A 157 -14.34 6.89 -7.98
CA LYS A 157 -13.56 7.69 -7.02
C LYS A 157 -12.06 7.51 -7.23
N PRO A 158 -11.23 8.53 -6.97
CA PRO A 158 -9.79 8.42 -6.99
C PRO A 158 -9.26 7.26 -6.12
N ILE A 159 -8.26 6.54 -6.63
CA ILE A 159 -7.54 5.50 -5.89
C ILE A 159 -6.06 5.87 -5.83
N VAL A 160 -5.53 6.06 -4.62
CA VAL A 160 -4.09 6.15 -4.38
C VAL A 160 -3.62 4.79 -3.88
N PHE A 161 -2.77 4.13 -4.64
CA PHE A 161 -2.33 2.76 -4.37
C PHE A 161 -0.83 2.74 -4.05
N ALA A 162 -0.47 2.41 -2.81
CA ALA A 162 0.90 2.18 -2.40
C ALA A 162 1.29 0.71 -2.61
N PHE A 163 2.33 0.44 -3.37
CA PHE A 163 2.75 -0.90 -3.76
C PHE A 163 4.22 -1.16 -3.45
N HIS A 164 4.54 -2.39 -3.07
CA HIS A 164 5.91 -2.83 -2.77
C HIS A 164 6.82 -2.83 -4.01
N GLY A 165 6.30 -3.28 -5.17
CA GLY A 165 7.08 -3.43 -6.40
C GLY A 165 6.97 -2.23 -7.34
N TYR A 166 7.26 -2.45 -8.62
CA TYR A 166 7.13 -1.41 -9.64
C TYR A 166 5.65 -1.05 -9.89
N PRO A 167 5.29 0.25 -9.92
CA PRO A 167 3.91 0.71 -10.10
C PRO A 167 3.21 0.15 -11.33
N TRP A 168 3.95 -0.02 -12.43
CA TRP A 168 3.43 -0.51 -13.70
C TRP A 168 2.75 -1.87 -13.60
N LEU A 169 3.18 -2.73 -12.68
CA LEU A 169 2.56 -4.02 -12.48
C LEU A 169 1.10 -3.88 -12.04
N ILE A 170 0.79 -2.97 -11.11
CA ILE A 170 -0.59 -2.74 -10.65
C ILE A 170 -1.48 -2.25 -11.80
N HIS A 171 -1.00 -1.30 -12.61
CA HIS A 171 -1.72 -0.84 -13.80
C HIS A 171 -1.97 -1.98 -14.78
N ARG A 172 -0.96 -2.84 -15.03
CA ARG A 172 -1.11 -4.01 -15.89
C ARG A 172 -2.14 -5.00 -15.34
N LEU A 173 -2.18 -5.24 -14.03
CA LEU A 173 -3.12 -6.19 -13.41
C LEU A 173 -4.57 -5.67 -13.41
N THR A 174 -4.76 -4.35 -13.46
CA THR A 174 -6.06 -3.70 -13.28
C THR A 174 -6.59 -3.05 -14.56
N TYR A 175 -5.90 -3.13 -15.69
CA TYR A 175 -6.24 -2.39 -16.93
C TYR A 175 -7.67 -2.60 -17.47
N ARG A 176 -8.35 -3.70 -17.10
CA ARG A 176 -9.75 -3.99 -17.48
C ARG A 176 -10.79 -3.61 -16.42
N ARG A 177 -10.36 -3.16 -15.24
CA ARG A 177 -11.28 -2.85 -14.13
C ARG A 177 -11.95 -1.51 -14.35
N THR A 178 -13.22 -1.38 -13.98
CA THR A 178 -14.06 -0.18 -14.24
C THR A 178 -13.35 1.14 -13.92
N ASN A 179 -12.73 1.23 -12.74
CA ASN A 179 -12.17 2.47 -12.21
C ASN A 179 -10.66 2.62 -12.46
N HIS A 180 -10.06 1.84 -13.37
CA HIS A 180 -8.61 1.81 -13.59
C HIS A 180 -8.03 3.17 -14.05
N HIS A 181 -8.84 4.05 -14.64
CA HIS A 181 -8.44 5.39 -15.07
C HIS A 181 -8.21 6.36 -13.89
N ASN A 182 -8.82 6.09 -12.72
CA ASN A 182 -8.62 6.86 -11.49
C ASN A 182 -7.55 6.25 -10.56
N LEU A 183 -6.90 5.18 -11.01
CA LEU A 183 -5.87 4.49 -10.25
C LEU A 183 -4.53 5.20 -10.41
N HIS A 184 -4.01 5.72 -9.31
CA HIS A 184 -2.67 6.28 -9.22
C HIS A 184 -1.81 5.43 -8.30
N VAL A 185 -0.71 4.90 -8.83
CA VAL A 185 0.11 3.92 -8.11
C VAL A 185 1.46 4.54 -7.76
N ARG A 186 1.83 4.43 -6.49
CA ARG A 186 3.20 4.66 -5.98
C ARG A 186 3.84 3.33 -5.65
N GLY A 187 5.14 3.23 -5.85
CA GLY A 187 5.92 2.02 -5.64
C GLY A 187 7.38 2.30 -5.94
N TYR A 188 8.17 1.24 -6.11
CA TYR A 188 9.59 1.40 -6.37
C TYR A 188 9.87 2.05 -7.74
N LYS A 189 10.80 3.02 -7.77
CA LYS A 189 11.13 3.86 -8.93
C LYS A 189 12.61 3.77 -9.33
N GLU A 190 13.32 2.71 -8.95
CA GLU A 190 14.78 2.61 -9.12
C GLU A 190 15.56 3.70 -8.36
N GLU A 191 15.00 4.20 -7.25
CA GLU A 191 15.65 5.22 -6.42
C GLU A 191 16.00 4.63 -5.06
N GLY A 192 17.26 4.74 -4.69
CA GLY A 192 17.70 4.25 -3.38
C GLY A 192 19.20 4.20 -3.21
N THR A 193 19.62 4.19 -1.95
CA THR A 193 21.02 4.12 -1.55
C THR A 193 21.09 3.61 -0.11
N THR A 194 22.27 3.61 0.49
CA THR A 194 22.40 3.44 1.94
C THR A 194 21.92 4.72 2.62
N THR A 195 20.70 4.70 3.16
CA THR A 195 20.07 5.83 3.85
C THR A 195 19.14 5.32 4.96
N THR A 196 18.45 6.22 5.65
CA THR A 196 17.52 5.86 6.73
C THR A 196 16.26 5.17 6.18
N PRO A 197 15.57 4.35 7.00
CA PRO A 197 14.46 3.55 6.50
C PRO A 197 13.27 4.31 5.90
N PHE A 198 12.93 5.49 6.43
CA PHE A 198 11.88 6.32 5.85
C PHE A 198 12.37 7.12 4.64
N ASP A 199 13.64 7.53 4.62
CA ASP A 199 14.21 8.19 3.43
C ASP A 199 14.16 7.29 2.19
N MET A 200 14.33 5.97 2.37
CA MET A 200 14.10 5.00 1.29
C MET A 200 12.69 5.09 0.68
N THR A 201 11.66 5.39 1.48
CA THR A 201 10.30 5.61 0.96
C THR A 201 10.14 6.98 0.33
N VAL A 202 10.83 8.00 0.86
CA VAL A 202 10.83 9.37 0.33
C VAL A 202 11.47 9.44 -1.05
N LEU A 203 12.59 8.75 -1.28
CA LEU A 203 13.24 8.67 -2.59
C LEU A 203 12.33 8.08 -3.69
N ASN A 204 11.35 7.28 -3.30
CA ASN A 204 10.41 6.62 -4.20
C ASN A 204 9.02 7.30 -4.22
N ASP A 205 8.85 8.46 -3.58
CA ASP A 205 7.57 9.13 -3.37
C ASP A 205 6.48 8.22 -2.77
N LEU A 206 6.88 7.19 -2.00
CA LEU A 206 6.00 6.18 -1.40
C LEU A 206 5.69 6.51 0.06
N ASP A 207 6.36 7.49 0.64
CA ASP A 207 6.16 7.89 2.03
C ASP A 207 4.79 8.54 2.27
N ARG A 208 4.39 8.57 3.54
CA ARG A 208 3.12 9.14 4.00
C ARG A 208 2.83 10.57 3.53
N TYR A 209 3.84 11.42 3.34
CA TYR A 209 3.62 12.81 2.94
C TYR A 209 3.27 12.92 1.45
N HIS A 210 3.99 12.17 0.60
CA HIS A 210 3.64 12.08 -0.82
C HIS A 210 2.29 11.39 -1.03
N LEU A 211 2.00 10.30 -0.32
CA LEU A 211 0.70 9.62 -0.40
C LEU A 211 -0.46 10.52 0.02
N ALA A 212 -0.30 11.30 1.11
CA ALA A 212 -1.29 12.29 1.51
C ALA A 212 -1.45 13.39 0.46
N GLY A 213 -0.35 13.90 -0.09
CA GLY A 213 -0.36 14.88 -1.18
C GLY A 213 -1.12 14.38 -2.42
N ASP A 214 -0.87 13.13 -2.83
CA ASP A 214 -1.52 12.51 -3.97
C ASP A 214 -3.03 12.38 -3.81
N ALA A 215 -3.52 12.12 -2.59
CA ALA A 215 -4.94 12.11 -2.29
C ALA A 215 -5.54 13.53 -2.45
N LEU A 216 -4.87 14.56 -1.91
CA LEU A 216 -5.32 15.95 -2.00
C LEU A 216 -5.30 16.51 -3.43
N ASP A 217 -4.41 16.02 -4.28
CA ASP A 217 -4.31 16.40 -5.69
C ASP A 217 -5.38 15.76 -6.56
N ARG A 218 -6.06 14.71 -6.08
CA ARG A 218 -7.03 13.94 -6.88
C ARG A 218 -8.46 14.08 -6.43
N VAL A 219 -8.69 14.53 -5.20
CA VAL A 219 -10.05 14.76 -4.68
C VAL A 219 -10.52 16.15 -5.12
N PRO A 220 -11.47 16.28 -6.07
CA PRO A 220 -11.76 17.56 -6.73
C PRO A 220 -12.19 18.66 -5.76
N ARG A 221 -12.99 18.32 -4.73
CA ARG A 221 -13.50 19.28 -3.74
C ARG A 221 -12.41 19.90 -2.84
N PHE A 222 -11.19 19.37 -2.85
CA PHE A 222 -10.08 19.86 -2.02
C PHE A 222 -8.94 20.52 -2.80
N HIS A 223 -9.04 20.64 -4.13
CA HIS A 223 -7.98 21.26 -4.93
C HIS A 223 -7.58 22.66 -4.41
N ASP A 224 -8.57 23.52 -4.14
CA ASP A 224 -8.33 24.89 -3.68
C ASP A 224 -8.22 25.03 -2.17
N ARG A 225 -8.77 24.08 -1.41
CA ARG A 225 -8.84 24.13 0.08
C ARG A 225 -7.64 23.50 0.77
N ALA A 226 -6.85 22.68 0.05
CA ALA A 226 -5.74 21.94 0.61
C ALA A 226 -4.37 22.64 0.49
N ALA A 227 -4.29 23.89 0.01
CA ALA A 227 -3.03 24.57 -0.27
C ALA A 227 -2.09 24.63 0.96
N HIS A 228 -2.61 25.01 2.13
CA HIS A 228 -1.82 25.05 3.37
C HIS A 228 -1.34 23.67 3.81
N LEU A 229 -2.20 22.65 3.70
CA LEU A 229 -1.80 21.28 4.04
C LEU A 229 -0.73 20.77 3.07
N LYS A 230 -0.88 21.01 1.77
CA LYS A 230 0.14 20.67 0.77
C LYS A 230 1.47 21.37 1.05
N GLN A 231 1.44 22.64 1.45
CA GLN A 231 2.65 23.35 1.87
C GLN A 231 3.28 22.67 3.10
N HIS A 232 2.49 22.36 4.12
CA HIS A 232 2.96 21.66 5.31
C HIS A 232 3.63 20.31 4.98
N LEU A 233 3.03 19.50 4.10
CA LEU A 233 3.61 18.22 3.67
C LEU A 233 4.97 18.40 2.99
N ARG A 234 5.12 19.43 2.14
CA ARG A 234 6.40 19.78 1.51
C ARG A 234 7.43 20.25 2.54
N ASP A 235 7.00 21.04 3.52
CA ASP A 235 7.87 21.51 4.60
C ASP A 235 8.37 20.33 5.46
N GLN A 236 7.55 19.31 5.70
CA GLN A 236 7.97 18.08 6.37
C GLN A 236 9.05 17.33 5.58
N LEU A 237 8.91 17.23 4.26
CA LEU A 237 9.93 16.59 3.41
C LEU A 237 11.25 17.35 3.40
N ILE A 238 11.21 18.70 3.43
CA ILE A 238 12.41 19.53 3.56
C ILE A 238 13.06 19.31 4.93
N ARG A 239 12.27 19.31 6.00
CA ARG A 239 12.74 19.06 7.35
C ARG A 239 13.35 17.67 7.50
N HIS A 240 12.73 16.64 6.91
CA HIS A 240 13.26 15.28 6.85
C HIS A 240 14.67 15.25 6.25
N LYS A 241 14.85 15.84 5.06
CA LYS A 241 16.17 15.90 4.39
C LYS A 241 17.24 16.57 5.26
N GLN A 242 16.89 17.66 5.93
CA GLN A 242 17.81 18.34 6.84
C GLN A 242 18.12 17.50 8.09
N HIS A 243 17.11 16.79 8.62
CA HIS A 243 17.24 15.98 9.82
C HIS A 243 18.15 14.77 9.58
N ILE A 244 17.93 13.99 8.52
CA ILE A 244 18.76 12.82 8.23
C ILE A 244 20.21 13.20 7.93
N ALA A 245 20.43 14.34 7.25
CA ALA A 245 21.78 14.82 6.94
C ALA A 245 22.55 15.25 8.20
N ARG A 246 21.82 15.74 9.21
CA ARG A 246 22.41 16.23 10.46
C ARG A 246 22.59 15.12 11.51
N TYR A 247 21.63 14.21 11.62
CA TYR A 247 21.57 13.25 12.73
C TYR A 247 21.76 11.79 12.31
N GLY A 248 21.66 11.46 11.02
CA GLY A 248 21.82 10.10 10.51
C GLY A 248 20.68 9.14 10.89
N GLU A 249 19.55 9.66 11.38
CA GLU A 249 18.36 8.90 11.75
C GLU A 249 17.10 9.59 11.24
N ASP A 250 16.00 8.84 11.12
CA ASP A 250 14.69 9.40 10.75
C ASP A 250 14.14 10.31 11.85
N MET A 251 13.29 11.27 11.46
CA MET A 251 12.66 12.19 12.42
C MET A 251 11.90 11.43 13.53
N PRO A 252 11.92 11.93 14.79
CA PRO A 252 11.23 11.27 15.91
C PRO A 252 9.77 10.95 15.61
N GLU A 253 9.03 11.89 15.02
CA GLU A 253 7.62 11.70 14.64
C GLU A 253 7.38 10.60 13.59
N ILE A 254 8.41 10.16 12.87
CA ILE A 254 8.33 9.01 11.95
C ILE A 254 8.61 7.71 12.69
N ARG A 255 9.66 7.71 13.55
CA ARG A 255 10.12 6.53 14.29
C ARG A 255 9.18 6.12 15.42
N GLU A 256 8.61 7.11 16.09
CA GLU A 256 7.74 6.95 17.25
C GLU A 256 6.26 6.91 16.86
N TRP A 257 5.96 7.01 15.56
CA TRP A 257 4.58 6.96 15.09
C TRP A 257 3.95 5.60 15.43
N THR A 258 2.79 5.66 16.05
CA THR A 258 1.91 4.52 16.29
C THR A 258 0.52 4.86 15.81
N TRP A 259 -0.23 3.84 15.41
CA TRP A 259 -1.63 4.02 15.06
C TRP A 259 -2.46 4.21 16.34
N SER A 260 -3.14 5.35 16.45
CA SER A 260 -3.78 5.81 17.70
C SER A 260 -4.86 4.90 18.29
N SER A 261 -5.34 3.89 17.55
CA SER A 261 -6.45 3.02 17.96
C SER A 261 -6.07 1.53 18.01
N LEU A 262 -4.77 1.20 18.02
CA LEU A 262 -4.25 -0.17 18.12
C LEU A 262 -3.42 -0.34 19.39
#